data_AF-A0A7K0WPK1-F1
#
_entry.id   AF-A0A7K0WPK1-F1
#
_cell.length_a   1.000
_cell.length_b   1.000
_cell.length_c   1.000
_cell.angle_alpha   90.00
_cell.angle_beta   90.00
_cell.angle_gamma   90.00
#
_symmetry.space_group_name_H-M   'P 1'
#
loop_
_entity.id
_entity.type
_entity.pdbx_description
1 polymer ?
#
loop_
_entity_poly.entity_id
_entity_poly.type
_entity_poly.pdbx_seq_one_letter_code
_entity_poly.pdbx_strand_id
1 'polypeptide(L)'
;MSATGGTEDSSGDAQPEAVVSQSVIDSVVDADTLVEQIEVRVHPPLRSVAGGRHEARERAFHLLYEAEIKALPAQDVLDSQVLVPDSYTEKLVLGVEQHRVELTEVIDRLARGWSVSRMPTLDLALLRLGCFELKY
;
A
#
# COMPACT_ATOMS: atom_id res chain seq x y z
N MET A 1 -26.20 49.08 -40.80
CA MET A 1 -26.28 49.25 -39.33
C MET A 1 -25.87 47.91 -38.74
N SER A 2 -24.56 47.71 -38.56
CA SER A 2 -23.87 47.64 -37.25
C SER A 2 -24.28 46.38 -36.48
N ALA A 3 -23.45 45.32 -36.54
CA ALA A 3 -22.48 44.88 -35.51
C ALA A 3 -23.16 43.83 -34.59
N THR A 4 -22.61 42.64 -34.31
CA THR A 4 -21.32 42.27 -33.67
C THR A 4 -21.22 40.73 -33.76
N GLY A 5 -20.09 40.10 -34.17
CA GLY A 5 -19.05 39.50 -33.28
C GLY A 5 -19.55 38.24 -32.56
N GLY A 6 -18.91 37.08 -32.46
CA GLY A 6 -17.55 36.53 -32.64
C GLY A 6 -17.67 35.06 -32.15
N THR A 7 -17.12 34.05 -32.84
CA THR A 7 -15.84 33.34 -32.56
C THR A 7 -15.82 32.42 -31.34
N GLU A 8 -15.06 31.32 -31.50
CA GLU A 8 -14.62 30.28 -30.52
C GLU A 8 -15.54 29.04 -30.51
N ASP A 9 -15.27 27.98 -31.29
CA ASP A 9 -14.10 27.08 -31.31
C ASP A 9 -13.77 26.52 -29.93
N SER A 10 -14.20 25.30 -29.65
CA SER A 10 -13.40 24.38 -28.85
C SER A 10 -13.94 22.95 -28.99
N SER A 11 -13.14 22.13 -29.68
CA SER A 11 -13.04 20.70 -29.41
C SER A 11 -12.97 20.48 -27.90
N GLY A 12 -13.90 19.68 -27.37
CA GLY A 12 -13.99 19.30 -25.97
C GLY A 12 -13.90 17.79 -25.86
N ASP A 13 -12.72 17.35 -25.46
CA ASP A 13 -12.29 16.00 -25.14
C ASP A 13 -13.37 15.21 -24.35
N ALA A 14 -13.68 14.00 -24.81
CA ALA A 14 -14.63 13.12 -24.15
C ALA A 14 -14.04 12.65 -22.81
N GLN A 15 -14.47 13.28 -21.71
CA GLN A 15 -14.16 12.79 -20.38
C GLN A 15 -14.81 11.41 -20.19
N PRO A 16 -14.12 10.45 -19.55
CA PRO A 16 -14.70 9.15 -19.27
C PRO A 16 -15.82 9.35 -18.26
N GLU A 17 -17.05 9.03 -18.64
CA GLU A 17 -18.17 9.00 -17.72
C GLU A 17 -17.83 8.01 -16.61
N ALA A 18 -17.65 8.54 -15.40
CA ALA A 18 -17.50 7.71 -14.22
C ALA A 18 -18.78 6.87 -14.11
N VAL A 19 -18.63 5.56 -14.28
CA VAL A 19 -19.72 4.60 -14.07
C VAL A 19 -20.10 4.70 -12.59
N VAL A 20 -21.17 5.45 -12.33
CA VAL A 20 -21.75 5.62 -11.00
C VAL A 20 -22.28 4.26 -10.57
N SER A 21 -21.63 3.66 -9.58
CA SER A 21 -22.13 2.46 -8.92
C SER A 21 -23.55 2.73 -8.42
N GLN A 22 -24.50 1.90 -8.83
CA GLN A 22 -25.87 1.95 -8.32
C GLN A 22 -25.82 1.87 -6.79
N SER A 23 -26.16 2.99 -6.16
CA SER A 23 -26.14 3.15 -4.72
C SER A 23 -27.23 2.26 -4.13
N VAL A 24 -26.88 1.42 -3.15
CA VAL A 24 -27.84 0.60 -2.38
C VAL A 24 -28.95 1.47 -1.77
N ILE A 25 -28.65 2.76 -1.52
CA ILE A 25 -29.56 3.76 -0.99
C ILE A 25 -30.83 3.88 -1.84
N ASP A 26 -30.73 3.83 -3.18
CA ASP A 26 -31.90 3.98 -4.08
C ASP A 26 -32.89 2.80 -3.97
N SER A 27 -32.48 1.68 -3.39
CA SER A 27 -33.33 0.49 -3.19
C SER A 27 -33.93 0.38 -1.78
N VAL A 28 -33.46 1.18 -0.84
CA VAL A 28 -33.82 1.09 0.58
C VAL A 28 -34.58 2.33 1.05
N VAL A 29 -34.51 3.42 0.28
CA VAL A 29 -35.00 4.72 0.71
C VAL A 29 -35.89 5.34 -0.37
N ASP A 30 -37.12 5.74 -0.01
CA ASP A 30 -38.06 6.38 -0.95
C ASP A 30 -37.52 7.71 -1.46
N ALA A 31 -37.90 8.11 -2.69
CA ALA A 31 -37.39 9.30 -3.39
C ALA A 31 -37.55 10.63 -2.60
N ASP A 32 -38.51 10.69 -1.68
CA ASP A 32 -38.80 11.87 -0.85
C ASP A 32 -38.06 11.86 0.50
N THR A 33 -37.17 10.90 0.73
CA THR A 33 -36.48 10.78 2.01
C THR A 33 -35.27 11.70 2.08
N LEU A 34 -35.27 12.60 3.07
CA LEU A 34 -34.17 13.50 3.34
C LEU A 34 -33.19 12.85 4.32
N VAL A 35 -31.93 12.73 3.90
CA VAL A 35 -30.84 12.30 4.79
C VAL A 35 -30.47 13.48 5.68
N GLU A 36 -30.88 13.43 6.95
CA GLU A 36 -30.60 14.51 7.90
C GLU A 36 -29.15 14.47 8.42
N GLN A 37 -28.54 13.28 8.52
CA GLN A 37 -27.19 13.09 9.05
C GLN A 37 -26.48 11.90 8.39
N ILE A 38 -25.22 12.10 8.00
CA ILE A 38 -24.32 11.02 7.53
C ILE A 38 -23.24 10.84 8.60
N GLU A 39 -23.31 9.72 9.32
CA GLU A 39 -22.24 9.30 10.24
C GLU A 39 -21.36 8.27 9.51
N VAL A 40 -20.15 8.69 9.10
CA VAL A 40 -19.13 7.76 8.64
C VAL A 40 -18.59 7.02 9.85
N ARG A 41 -19.11 5.84 10.14
CA ARG A 41 -18.56 4.97 11.19
C ARG A 41 -17.28 4.31 10.69
N VAL A 42 -16.16 4.86 11.11
CA VAL A 42 -14.89 4.13 11.04
C VAL A 42 -15.03 2.96 12.02
N HIS A 43 -15.07 1.73 11.50
CA HIS A 43 -15.08 0.56 12.37
C HIS A 43 -13.84 0.61 13.28
N PRO A 44 -13.95 0.17 14.55
CA PRO A 44 -12.79 0.01 15.41
C PRO A 44 -11.73 -0.76 14.61
N PRO A 45 -10.44 -0.38 14.66
CA PRO A 45 -9.42 -1.11 13.93
C PRO A 45 -9.57 -2.57 14.36
N LEU A 46 -9.91 -3.43 13.40
CA LEU A 46 -9.93 -4.87 13.67
C LEU A 46 -8.51 -5.16 14.12
N ARG A 47 -8.36 -5.61 15.37
CA ARG A 47 -7.05 -6.10 15.82
C ARG A 47 -6.59 -7.07 14.75
N SER A 48 -5.36 -6.90 14.28
CA SER A 48 -4.73 -7.92 13.46
C SER A 48 -5.03 -9.27 14.14
N VAL A 49 -5.51 -10.23 13.34
CA VAL A 49 -5.64 -11.61 13.83
C VAL A 49 -4.32 -11.90 14.52
N ALA A 50 -4.37 -12.26 15.80
CA ALA A 50 -3.19 -12.55 16.60
C ALA A 50 -2.56 -13.84 16.04
N GLY A 51 -1.94 -13.72 14.88
CA GLY A 51 -1.02 -14.69 14.33
C GLY A 51 0.23 -14.67 15.18
N GLY A 52 0.81 -15.83 15.37
CA GLY A 52 2.07 -15.94 16.06
C GLY A 52 3.19 -15.20 15.32
N ARG A 53 4.41 -15.36 15.86
CA ARG A 53 5.62 -14.77 15.24
C ARG A 53 5.83 -15.24 13.80
N HIS A 54 5.25 -16.37 13.40
CA HIS A 54 5.35 -16.90 12.05
C HIS A 54 4.55 -16.03 11.06
N GLU A 55 3.27 -15.82 11.33
CA GLU A 55 2.36 -15.03 10.51
C GLU A 55 2.81 -13.56 10.42
N ALA A 56 3.31 -12.99 11.52
CA ALA A 56 3.83 -11.63 11.52
C ALA A 56 5.09 -11.47 10.64
N ARG A 57 5.95 -12.50 10.54
CA ARG A 57 7.10 -12.50 9.62
C ARG A 57 6.65 -12.64 8.18
N GLU A 58 5.72 -13.54 7.91
CA GLU A 58 5.15 -13.72 6.56
C GLU A 58 4.53 -12.40 6.08
N ARG A 59 3.78 -11.73 6.96
CA ARG A 59 3.21 -10.41 6.65
C ARG A 59 4.27 -9.34 6.42
N ALA A 60 5.31 -9.27 7.25
CA ALA A 60 6.41 -8.33 7.06
C ALA A 60 7.13 -8.55 5.73
N PHE A 61 7.37 -9.81 5.38
CA PHE A 61 7.96 -10.19 4.11
C PHE A 61 7.11 -9.75 2.91
N HIS A 62 5.79 -9.98 2.93
CA HIS A 62 4.90 -9.50 1.87
C HIS A 62 4.95 -7.98 1.70
N LEU A 63 4.98 -7.22 2.80
CA LEU A 63 5.03 -5.76 2.78
C LEU A 63 6.37 -5.23 2.27
N LEU A 64 7.49 -5.86 2.65
CA LEU A 64 8.82 -5.51 2.13
C LEU A 64 8.92 -5.79 0.63
N TYR A 65 8.36 -6.91 0.17
CA TYR A 65 8.30 -7.23 -1.25
C TYR A 65 7.42 -6.23 -2.02
N GLU A 66 6.26 -5.87 -1.47
CA GLU A 66 5.38 -4.86 -2.04
C GLU A 66 6.08 -3.49 -2.18
N ALA A 67 6.77 -3.03 -1.14
CA ALA A 67 7.55 -1.79 -1.17
C ALA A 67 8.60 -1.79 -2.27
N GLU A 68 9.32 -2.90 -2.43
CA GLU A 68 10.36 -3.04 -3.44
C GLU A 68 9.80 -3.07 -4.87
N ILE A 69 8.73 -3.83 -5.13
CA ILE A 69 8.12 -3.93 -6.46
C ILE A 69 7.44 -2.61 -6.87
N LYS A 70 6.83 -1.90 -5.91
CA LYS A 70 6.21 -0.60 -6.17
C LYS A 70 7.22 0.56 -6.14
N ALA A 71 8.48 0.31 -5.75
CA ALA A 71 9.49 1.32 -5.49
C ALA A 71 8.98 2.45 -4.56
N LEU A 72 8.27 2.05 -3.50
CA LEU A 72 7.72 2.96 -2.49
C LEU A 72 8.48 2.84 -1.17
N PRO A 73 8.54 3.93 -0.37
CA PRO A 73 8.99 3.84 1.01
C PRO A 73 8.18 2.81 1.79
N ALA A 74 8.85 2.06 2.66
CA ALA A 74 8.18 1.04 3.48
C ALA A 74 7.10 1.64 4.40
N GLN A 75 7.30 2.88 4.87
CA GLN A 75 6.31 3.63 5.65
C GLN A 75 5.02 3.85 4.84
N ASP A 76 5.13 4.32 3.60
CA ASP A 76 3.97 4.57 2.73
C ASP A 76 3.19 3.27 2.46
N VAL A 77 3.90 2.14 2.31
CA VAL A 77 3.25 0.83 2.18
C VAL A 77 2.49 0.45 3.44
N LEU A 78 3.07 0.64 4.63
CA LEU A 78 2.39 0.39 5.90
C LEU A 78 1.15 1.26 6.07
N ASP A 79 1.27 2.56 5.79
CA ASP A 79 0.18 3.53 5.92
C ASP A 79 -0.97 3.26 4.93
N SER A 80 -0.67 2.63 3.79
CA SER A 80 -1.67 2.25 2.79
C SER A 80 -2.45 0.97 3.12
N GLN A 81 -2.10 0.24 4.17
CA GLN A 81 -2.76 -1.02 4.50
C GLN A 81 -4.15 -0.78 5.10
N VAL A 82 -5.16 -1.46 4.54
CA VAL A 82 -6.55 -1.41 5.04
C VAL A 82 -6.65 -1.88 6.50
N LEU A 83 -5.88 -2.91 6.82
CA LEU A 83 -5.73 -3.42 8.18
C LEU A 83 -4.35 -3.04 8.68
N VAL A 84 -4.33 -2.29 9.79
CA VAL A 84 -3.10 -1.92 10.48
C VAL A 84 -2.33 -3.20 10.82
N PRO A 85 -1.09 -3.36 10.32
CA PRO A 85 -0.27 -4.52 10.66
C PRO A 85 -0.02 -4.61 12.17
N ASP A 86 0.31 -5.80 12.67
CA ASP A 86 0.68 -5.90 14.07
C ASP A 86 2.03 -5.22 14.34
N SER A 87 2.24 -4.80 15.60
CA SER A 87 3.46 -4.09 15.99
C SER A 87 4.75 -4.84 15.70
N TYR A 88 4.72 -6.19 15.67
CA TYR A 88 5.91 -6.96 15.34
C TYR A 88 6.18 -6.92 13.84
N THR A 89 5.16 -7.05 13.00
CA THR A 89 5.28 -6.79 11.56
C THR A 89 5.84 -5.39 11.29
N GLU A 90 5.27 -4.34 11.89
CA GLU A 90 5.76 -2.96 11.72
C GLU A 90 7.23 -2.83 12.11
N LYS A 91 7.62 -3.38 13.27
CA LYS A 91 9.02 -3.40 13.73
C LYS A 91 9.94 -4.04 12.69
N LEU A 92 9.53 -5.18 12.12
CA LEU A 92 10.32 -5.90 11.12
C LEU A 92 10.46 -5.10 9.82
N VAL A 93 9.36 -4.56 9.30
CA VAL A 93 9.35 -3.80 8.04
C VAL A 93 10.20 -2.54 8.16
N LEU A 94 9.96 -1.72 9.18
CA LEU A 94 10.68 -0.47 9.38
C LEU A 94 12.15 -0.71 9.74
N GLY A 95 12.44 -1.72 10.54
CA GLY A 95 13.80 -2.09 10.90
C GLY A 95 14.62 -2.58 9.71
N VAL A 96 14.04 -3.43 8.86
CA VAL A 96 14.70 -3.86 7.63
C VAL A 96 14.97 -2.68 6.70
N GLU A 97 14.01 -1.78 6.52
CA GLU A 97 14.19 -0.60 5.65
C GLU A 97 15.28 0.34 6.21
N GLN A 98 15.25 0.60 7.52
CA GLN A 98 16.26 1.43 8.20
C GLN A 98 17.69 0.86 8.02
N HIS A 99 17.84 -0.46 8.05
CA HIS A 99 19.13 -1.14 7.94
C HIS A 99 19.40 -1.72 6.54
N ARG A 100 18.61 -1.34 5.53
CA ARG A 100 18.61 -1.97 4.21
C ARG A 100 20.00 -2.06 3.58
N VAL A 101 20.76 -0.96 3.58
CA VAL A 101 22.10 -0.89 2.99
C VAL A 101 23.06 -1.85 3.71
N GLU A 102 23.12 -1.74 5.04
CA GLU A 102 23.99 -2.58 5.88
C GLU A 102 23.65 -4.08 5.76
N LEU A 103 22.35 -4.43 5.78
CA LEU A 103 21.89 -5.80 5.60
C LEU A 103 22.29 -6.34 4.22
N THR A 104 22.15 -5.51 3.18
CA THR A 104 22.53 -5.89 1.81
C THR A 104 24.04 -6.14 1.69
N GLU A 105 24.87 -5.31 2.31
CA GLU A 105 26.32 -5.49 2.34
C GLU A 105 26.74 -6.77 3.08
N VAL A 106 26.06 -7.09 4.19
CA VAL A 106 26.29 -8.34 4.93
C VAL A 106 25.95 -9.55 4.07
N ILE A 107 24.81 -9.52 3.38
CA ILE A 107 24.37 -10.60 2.49
C ILE A 107 25.36 -10.77 1.33
N ASP A 108 25.77 -9.69 0.67
CA ASP A 108 26.69 -9.74 -0.47
C ASP A 108 28.06 -10.30 -0.08
N ARG A 109 28.60 -9.88 1.07
CA ARG A 109 29.88 -10.40 1.59
C ARG A 109 29.83 -11.90 1.89
N LEU A 110 28.66 -12.41 2.30
CA LEU A 110 28.49 -13.83 2.66
C LEU A 110 28.07 -14.69 1.45
N ALA A 111 27.58 -14.09 0.38
CA ALA A 111 27.12 -14.80 -0.79
C ALA A 111 28.31 -15.33 -1.61
N ARG A 112 28.42 -16.66 -1.75
CA ARG A 112 29.52 -17.32 -2.46
C ARG A 112 29.07 -17.76 -3.86
N GLY A 113 29.70 -17.22 -4.89
CA GLY A 113 29.39 -17.57 -6.29
C GLY A 113 28.06 -17.01 -6.80
N TRP A 114 27.39 -16.16 -6.02
CA TRP A 114 26.11 -15.55 -6.36
C TRP A 114 26.06 -14.12 -5.83
N SER A 115 26.18 -13.11 -6.68
CA SER A 115 26.09 -11.71 -6.24
C SER A 115 24.65 -11.33 -5.90
N VAL A 116 24.46 -10.38 -4.98
CA VAL A 116 23.11 -9.88 -4.64
C VAL A 116 22.35 -9.37 -5.86
N SER A 117 23.04 -8.78 -6.84
CA SER A 117 22.44 -8.31 -8.10
C SER A 117 21.78 -9.39 -8.96
N ARG A 118 22.07 -10.67 -8.71
CA ARG A 118 21.46 -11.81 -9.40
C ARG A 118 20.38 -12.50 -8.58
N MET A 119 20.20 -12.12 -7.32
CA MET A 119 19.18 -12.74 -6.45
C MET A 119 17.79 -12.22 -6.86
N PRO A 120 16.78 -13.11 -6.94
CA PRO A 120 15.40 -12.68 -7.02
C PRO A 120 15.07 -11.71 -5.88
N THR A 121 14.28 -10.69 -6.18
CA THR A 121 13.84 -9.69 -5.20
C THR A 121 13.23 -10.33 -3.95
N LEU A 122 12.45 -11.39 -4.16
CA LEU A 122 11.82 -12.17 -3.12
C LEU A 122 12.85 -12.80 -2.16
N ASP A 123 13.85 -13.48 -2.70
CA ASP A 123 14.90 -14.11 -1.89
C ASP A 123 15.71 -13.07 -1.11
N LEU A 124 16.05 -11.95 -1.75
CA LEU A 124 16.78 -10.87 -1.10
C LEU A 124 15.97 -10.23 0.04
N ALA A 125 14.66 -10.04 -0.14
CA ALA A 125 13.78 -9.54 0.90
C ALA A 125 13.72 -10.51 2.10
N LEU A 126 13.63 -11.82 1.84
CA LEU A 126 13.62 -12.84 2.87
C LEU A 126 14.94 -12.89 3.65
N LEU A 127 16.08 -12.80 2.94
CA LEU A 127 17.41 -12.76 3.55
C LEU A 127 17.59 -11.50 4.41
N ARG A 128 17.17 -10.33 3.93
CA ARG A 128 17.21 -9.08 4.71
C ARG A 128 16.39 -9.18 5.99
N LEU A 129 15.18 -9.74 5.90
CA LEU A 129 14.31 -9.97 7.07
C LEU A 129 14.99 -10.89 8.10
N GLY A 130 15.52 -12.04 7.65
CA GLY A 130 16.22 -12.98 8.52
C GLY A 130 17.49 -12.39 9.14
N CYS A 131 18.30 -11.67 8.36
CA CYS A 131 19.49 -10.99 8.86
C CYS A 131 19.16 -9.90 9.90
N PHE A 132 18.05 -9.18 9.71
CA PHE A 132 17.58 -8.19 10.68
C PHE A 132 17.22 -8.86 12.01
N GLU A 133 16.38 -9.91 12.00
CA GLU A 133 16.00 -10.63 13.22
C GLU A 133 17.17 -11.28 13.96
N LEU A 134 18.20 -11.74 13.24
CA LEU A 134 19.38 -12.34 13.88
C LEU A 134 20.28 -11.29 14.55
N LYS A 135 20.20 -10.04 14.14
CA LYS A 135 21.11 -8.98 14.55
C LYS A 135 20.51 -7.99 15.56
N TYR A 136 19.19 -7.82 15.58
CA TYR A 136 18.46 -6.81 16.37
C TYR A 136 17.25 -7.39 17.11
#